data_AF-W7DEB5-F1
#
_entry.id   AF-W7DEB5-F1
#
_cell.length_a   1.000
_cell.length_b   1.000
_cell.length_c   1.000
_cell.angle_alpha   90.00
_cell.angle_beta   90.00
_cell.angle_gamma   90.00
#
_symmetry.space_group_name_H-M   'P 1'
#
loop_
_entity.id
_entity.type
_entity.pdbx_description
1 polymer ?
#
loop_
_entity_poly.entity_id
_entity_poly.type
_entity_poly.pdbx_seq_one_letter_code
_entity_poly.pdbx_strand_id
1 'polypeptide(L)'
;MRYPDIEESEDPLFYNLTTESPYILGVFAQETDVYLRIDDGKRIKLLTDIGGKFEYTFDLLEVGQVVTFEYKNGTKYVPFWTEAIRE
;
A
#
# COMPACT_ATOMS: atom_id res chain seq x y z
N MET A 1 20.77 -28.02 1.38
CA MET A 1 20.82 -26.71 2.08
C MET A 1 19.44 -26.11 1.92
N ARG A 2 18.65 -26.01 3.00
CA ARG A 2 17.42 -25.22 2.97
C ARG A 2 17.87 -23.77 2.92
N TYR A 3 17.47 -23.06 1.88
CA TYR A 3 17.60 -21.61 1.87
C TYR A 3 16.92 -21.09 3.15
N PRO A 4 17.53 -20.17 3.90
CA PRO A 4 16.78 -19.47 4.93
C PRO A 4 15.54 -18.91 4.25
N ASP A 5 14.37 -19.16 4.85
CA ASP A 5 13.11 -18.60 4.40
C ASP A 5 13.38 -17.13 4.12
N ILE A 6 13.30 -16.74 2.84
CA ILE A 6 13.33 -15.34 2.48
C ILE A 6 12.14 -14.79 3.25
N GLU A 7 12.38 -14.00 4.30
CA GLU A 7 11.35 -13.11 4.81
C GLU A 7 10.87 -12.38 3.55
N GLU A 8 9.64 -12.69 3.10
CA GLU A 8 9.03 -12.01 1.97
C GLU A 8 9.22 -10.53 2.26
N SER A 9 10.15 -9.90 1.54
CA SER A 9 10.47 -8.51 1.77
C SER A 9 9.16 -7.78 1.56
N GLU A 10 8.58 -7.29 2.65
CA GLU A 10 7.51 -6.30 2.67
C GLU A 10 8.09 -4.96 2.16
N ASP A 11 8.76 -5.01 1.01
CA ASP A 11 9.23 -3.88 0.23
C ASP A 11 8.29 -3.76 -0.98
N PRO A 12 7.06 -3.23 -0.79
CA PRO A 12 6.32 -2.75 -1.94
C PRO A 12 7.24 -1.78 -2.70
N LEU A 13 7.32 -1.94 -4.02
CA LEU A 13 8.10 -1.06 -4.89
C LEU A 13 7.39 0.30 -4.99
N PHE A 14 7.47 1.08 -3.92
CA PHE A 14 6.98 2.44 -3.90
C PHE A 14 7.88 3.29 -4.80
N TYR A 15 7.38 3.60 -6.01
CA TYR A 15 7.86 4.80 -6.67
C TYR A 15 7.44 5.99 -5.80
N ASN A 16 8.40 6.87 -5.50
CA ASN A 16 8.29 8.03 -4.62
C ASN A 16 6.92 8.71 -4.77
N LEU A 17 6.02 8.53 -3.80
CA LEU A 17 4.65 9.03 -3.88
C LEU A 17 4.66 10.53 -3.55
N THR A 18 4.63 11.35 -4.59
CA THR A 18 4.66 12.82 -4.48
C THR A 18 3.44 13.45 -5.12
N THR A 19 3.28 14.77 -4.96
CA THR A 19 2.24 15.52 -5.66
C THR A 19 2.43 15.51 -7.19
N GLU A 20 3.66 15.35 -7.68
CA GLU A 20 3.98 15.25 -9.11
C GLU A 20 3.83 13.83 -9.65
N SER A 21 3.94 12.83 -8.78
CA SER A 21 3.76 11.41 -9.12
C SER A 21 2.74 10.76 -8.19
N PRO A 22 1.43 11.06 -8.36
CA PRO A 22 0.36 10.53 -7.52
C PRO A 22 -0.04 9.11 -7.93
N TYR A 23 0.94 8.24 -8.12
CA TYR A 23 0.77 6.86 -8.53
C TYR A 23 1.57 5.94 -7.62
N ILE A 24 0.98 4.80 -7.28
CA ILE A 24 1.63 3.81 -6.45
C ILE A 24 1.50 2.43 -7.07
N LEU A 25 2.59 1.69 -6.96
CA LEU A 25 2.65 0.29 -7.26
C LEU A 25 3.14 -0.45 -6.02
N GLY A 26 2.44 -1.51 -5.65
CA GLY A 26 2.81 -2.32 -4.50
C GLY A 26 2.64 -3.80 -4.76
N VAL A 27 3.26 -4.59 -3.89
CA VAL A 27 3.13 -6.04 -3.84
C VAL A 27 2.78 -6.43 -2.41
N PHE A 28 1.85 -7.37 -2.27
CA PHE A 28 1.42 -7.96 -1.01
C PHE A 28 1.04 -9.44 -1.27
N ALA A 29 0.37 -10.10 -0.32
CA ALA A 29 -0.15 -11.46 -0.52
C ALA A 29 -1.12 -11.54 -1.71
N GLN A 30 -1.07 -12.65 -2.46
CA GLN A 30 -1.91 -12.90 -3.63
C GLN A 30 -3.40 -12.91 -3.28
N GLU A 31 -4.24 -12.49 -4.24
CA GLU A 31 -5.72 -12.53 -4.13
C GLU A 31 -6.29 -11.97 -2.81
N THR A 32 -5.60 -10.99 -2.22
CA THR A 32 -5.91 -10.40 -0.92
C THR A 32 -6.46 -8.97 -1.05
N ASP A 33 -7.36 -8.62 -0.13
CA ASP A 33 -7.86 -7.26 0.01
C ASP A 33 -6.83 -6.39 0.75
N VAL A 34 -6.31 -5.40 0.06
CA VAL A 34 -5.55 -4.28 0.62
C VAL A 34 -6.48 -3.09 0.77
N TYR A 35 -6.27 -2.28 1.79
CA TYR A 35 -7.07 -1.09 2.07
C TYR A 35 -6.16 0.12 2.10
N LEU A 36 -6.52 1.12 1.32
CA LEU A 36 -5.86 2.41 1.25
C LEU A 36 -6.69 3.45 2.01
N ARG A 37 -6.02 4.31 2.79
CA ARG A 37 -6.64 5.44 3.47
C ARG A 37 -5.73 6.66 3.36
N ILE A 38 -6.31 7.82 3.08
CA ILE A 38 -5.64 9.13 3.14
C ILE A 38 -6.14 9.81 4.41
N ASP A 39 -5.22 10.20 5.29
CA ASP A 39 -5.48 10.75 6.63
C ASP A 39 -6.48 9.88 7.42
N ASP A 40 -7.56 10.49 7.93
CA ASP A 40 -8.70 9.82 8.56
C ASP A 40 -9.90 9.65 7.61
N GLY A 41 -9.61 9.65 6.31
CA GLY A 41 -10.61 9.49 5.26
C GLY A 41 -11.21 8.08 5.16
N LYS A 42 -12.00 7.89 4.10
CA LYS A 42 -12.60 6.59 3.79
C LYS A 42 -11.52 5.60 3.34
N ARG A 43 -11.73 4.34 3.70
CA ARG A 43 -10.93 3.23 3.18
C ARG A 43 -11.36 2.89 1.76
N ILE A 44 -10.39 2.77 0.88
CA ILE A 44 -10.54 2.29 -0.49
C ILE A 44 -10.01 0.87 -0.53
N LYS A 45 -10.85 -0.08 -0.95
CA LYS A 45 -10.45 -1.47 -1.09
C LYS A 45 -9.76 -1.67 -2.44
N LEU A 46 -8.59 -2.26 -2.42
CA LEU A 46 -7.78 -2.67 -3.56
C LEU A 46 -7.63 -4.19 -3.52
N LEU A 47 -7.75 -4.84 -4.68
CA LEU A 47 -7.54 -6.28 -4.80
C LEU A 47 -6.18 -6.52 -5.43
N THR A 48 -5.35 -7.34 -4.79
CA THR A 48 -4.10 -7.79 -5.40
C THR A 48 -4.39 -8.85 -6.46
N ASP A 49 -3.61 -8.86 -7.53
CA ASP A 49 -3.69 -9.89 -8.56
C ASP A 49 -3.09 -11.24 -8.12
N ILE A 50 -3.00 -12.19 -9.07
CA ILE A 50 -2.41 -13.52 -8.88
C ILE A 50 -0.92 -13.48 -8.51
N GLY A 51 -0.23 -12.35 -8.76
CA GLY A 51 1.15 -12.12 -8.37
C GLY A 51 1.28 -11.32 -7.07
N GLY A 52 0.16 -10.97 -6.42
CA GLY A 52 0.17 -10.13 -5.23
C GLY A 52 0.29 -8.63 -5.54
N LYS A 53 0.27 -8.24 -6.82
CA LYS A 53 0.48 -6.86 -7.25
C LYS A 53 -0.81 -6.07 -7.11
N PHE A 54 -0.69 -4.82 -6.66
CA PHE A 54 -1.76 -3.81 -6.71
C PHE A 54 -1.21 -2.48 -7.23
N GLU A 55 -2.10 -1.69 -7.83
CA GLU A 55 -1.78 -0.35 -8.33
C GLU A 55 -2.91 0.61 -8.02
N TYR A 56 -2.57 1.87 -7.75
CA TYR A 56 -3.56 2.90 -7.50
C TYR A 56 -3.02 4.26 -7.95
N THR A 57 -3.88 5.02 -8.64
CA THR A 57 -3.61 6.41 -9.02
C THR A 57 -4.52 7.30 -8.20
N PHE A 58 -3.94 8.29 -7.52
CA PHE A 58 -4.67 9.27 -6.73
C PHE A 58 -5.12 10.42 -7.64
N ASP A 59 -6.38 10.85 -7.51
CA ASP A 59 -6.90 12.00 -8.26
C ASP A 59 -6.25 13.32 -7.78
N LEU A 60 -5.99 13.42 -6.48
CA LEU A 60 -5.35 14.56 -5.84
C LEU A 60 -4.58 14.08 -4.60
N LEU A 61 -3.32 14.51 -4.48
CA LEU A 61 -2.52 14.42 -3.27
C LEU A 61 -1.99 15.80 -2.93
N GLU A 62 -2.01 16.13 -1.65
CA GLU A 62 -1.51 17.39 -1.12
C GLU A 62 -0.35 17.13 -0.16
N VAL A 63 0.63 18.04 -0.16
CA VAL A 63 1.77 17.98 0.76
C VAL A 63 1.27 17.96 2.20
N GLY A 64 1.79 17.01 2.99
CA GLY A 64 1.41 16.81 4.38
C GLY A 64 0.27 15.82 4.60
N GLN A 65 -0.43 15.37 3.56
CA GLN A 65 -1.37 14.25 3.68
C GLN A 65 -0.62 12.96 4.01
N VAL A 66 -1.26 12.09 4.80
CA VAL A 66 -0.70 10.80 5.18
C VAL A 66 -1.44 9.68 4.48
N VAL A 67 -0.74 8.96 3.62
CA VAL A 67 -1.26 7.77 2.93
C VAL A 67 -0.92 6.54 3.76
N THR A 68 -1.92 5.76 4.11
CA THR A 68 -1.79 4.51 4.88
C THR A 68 -2.33 3.34 4.07
N PHE A 69 -1.53 2.28 3.95
CA PHE A 69 -2.02 0.98 3.49
C PHE A 69 -2.17 0.03 4.67
N GLU A 70 -3.29 -0.68 4.65
CA GLU A 70 -3.72 -1.59 5.69
C GLU A 70 -4.15 -2.92 5.07
N TYR A 71 -3.97 -4.02 5.79
CA TYR A 71 -4.64 -5.28 5.49
C TYR A 71 -5.65 -5.60 6.60
N LYS A 72 -6.63 -6.44 6.29
CA LYS A 72 -7.65 -6.84 7.25
C LYS A 72 -7.27 -8.15 7.94
N ASN A 73 -7.04 -8.10 9.25
CA ASN A 73 -6.83 -9.27 10.09
C ASN A 73 -8.05 -9.50 11.00
N GLY A 74 -8.93 -10.41 10.58
CA GLY A 74 -10.21 -10.65 11.24
C GLY A 74 -11.12 -9.41 11.18
N THR A 75 -11.33 -8.76 12.32
CA THR A 75 -12.14 -7.53 12.43
C THR A 75 -11.29 -6.25 12.46
N LYS A 76 -9.97 -6.37 12.48
CA LYS A 76 -9.04 -5.24 12.62
C LYS A 76 -8.39 -4.90 11.29
N TYR A 77 -8.15 -3.62 11.08
CA TYR A 77 -7.29 -3.12 10.01
C TYR A 77 -5.90 -2.90 10.61
N VAL A 78 -4.89 -3.50 10.00
CA VAL A 78 -3.50 -3.45 10.46
C VAL A 78 -2.70 -2.67 9.41
N PRO A 79 -2.14 -1.50 9.76
CA PRO A 79 -1.29 -0.76 8.84
C PRO A 79 0.01 -1.53 8.60
N PHE A 80 0.42 -1.62 7.34
CA PHE A 80 1.72 -2.19 6.95
C PHE A 80 2.60 -1.17 6.24
N TRP A 81 2.03 -0.07 5.72
CA TRP A 81 2.80 1.03 5.18
C TRP A 81 2.12 2.36 5.45
N THR A 82 2.93 3.39 5.70
CA THR A 82 2.45 4.76 5.93
C THR A 82 3.48 5.75 5.44
N GLU A 83 3.06 6.68 4.60
CA GLU A 83 3.92 7.74 4.09
C GLU A 83 3.21 9.08 4.13
N ALA A 84 3.92 10.11 4.57
CA ALA A 84 3.47 11.49 4.45
C ALA A 84 3.94 12.05 3.11
N ILE A 85 3.01 12.61 2.33
CA ILE A 85 3.29 13.21 1.03
C ILE A 85 4.22 14.41 1.20
N ARG A 86 5.30 14.41 0.42
CA ARG A 86 6.29 15.48 0.32
C ARG A 86 6.24 16.07 -1.09
N GLU A 87 6.83 17.26 -1.23
CA GLU A 87 7.06 17.91 -2.54
C GLU A 87 7.88 17.00 -3.47
#